data_AF-A0A5K7YX86-F1
#
_entry.id   AF-A0A5K7YX86-F1
#
_cell.length_a   1.000
_cell.length_b   1.000
_cell.length_c   1.000
_cell.angle_alpha   90.00
_cell.angle_beta   90.00
_cell.angle_gamma   90.00
#
_symmetry.space_group_name_H-M   'P 1'
#
loop_
_entity.id
_entity.type
_entity.pdbx_description
1 polymer ?
#
loop_
_entity_poly.entity_id
_entity_poly.type
_entity_poly.pdbx_seq_one_letter_code
_entity_poly.pdbx_strand_id
1 'polypeptide(L)'
;MEDTDHSPFVLQNETPKPVTTENGFPDRYSVKSVGADRVLTCLETPNLQVIIKAGLTVSASAARKAPPGTIYLDGVAQTEPFLDHDKKVYNLDHHEGCVRTFTLATCEQALVMCVKGLDLRDREWKIFANEPDLDTILSIWILLNHQRINNREAINRRSLFALVRLEGIIDALGLELRELSGLPLELLQKLMRVIDRLRSEELELKKAGEWTRTDYLDYTIGVLRKLDQFLIKLGELDDFKGIEELARIELTNNRIAVVVASDLGIYELEPHLAKLYGNRLGWVSLRRGEKDYTLRQMDLFMPVNLEDVYQRLNFMDPAVKGRMGVSRWGGSGDIGGSPRDRGTALSPAEIVSACRDVIEKRSDIRHVKRFLTSAALSMCIVIAAIATGQNWPTAPWPGGEDLGVYAQSPIFGFHTALLIFSLIVLGVVAFRRPWQFGIMLPAGKDWWRLLPFAIVCGFTGDLLVPDTRVFAADPVVAWTIALVLIPLSLELLFRGLIHGMMAQLASIQDCESRWFFSGPTIGSSLLYAATIGFQMAMLSGDPMATLISGTPIKYTVVAVIFGLGAGMIRERSHSLLPAWLFHAAAVATSVIAFGPS
;
A
#
# COMPACT_ATOMS: atom_id res chain seq x y z
N MET A 1 -44.40 -29.39 -31.12
CA MET A 1 -43.13 -30.13 -30.99
C MET A 1 -42.76 -30.06 -29.53
N GLU A 2 -42.89 -31.20 -28.86
CA GLU A 2 -42.55 -31.53 -27.46
C GLU A 2 -42.77 -30.46 -26.36
N ASP A 3 -43.91 -30.63 -25.69
CA ASP A 3 -44.07 -30.41 -24.25
C ASP A 3 -43.01 -31.18 -23.45
N THR A 4 -42.45 -30.55 -22.42
CA THR A 4 -42.44 -31.03 -21.01
C THR A 4 -41.52 -30.17 -20.14
N ASP A 5 -42.09 -29.51 -19.11
CA ASP A 5 -41.87 -29.87 -17.69
C ASP A 5 -42.66 -28.88 -16.82
N HIS A 6 -43.91 -29.24 -16.52
CA HIS A 6 -44.73 -28.58 -15.51
C HIS A 6 -44.59 -29.35 -14.18
N SER A 7 -43.56 -29.04 -13.41
CA SER A 7 -43.40 -29.55 -12.04
C SER A 7 -43.86 -28.51 -10.99
N PRO A 8 -44.95 -28.76 -10.23
CA PRO A 8 -45.41 -27.85 -9.18
C PRO A 8 -44.55 -28.01 -7.90
N PHE A 9 -43.99 -26.90 -7.41
CA PHE A 9 -43.15 -26.89 -6.22
C PHE A 9 -43.98 -27.02 -4.94
N VAL A 10 -43.66 -28.01 -4.10
CA VAL A 10 -44.32 -28.30 -2.81
C VAL A 10 -43.39 -27.89 -1.66
N LEU A 11 -43.93 -27.15 -0.69
CA LEU A 11 -43.23 -26.86 0.57
C LEU A 11 -43.44 -28.03 1.54
N GLN A 12 -42.34 -28.59 2.07
CA GLN A 12 -42.38 -29.54 3.19
C GLN A 12 -42.13 -28.80 4.51
N ASN A 13 -42.90 -29.16 5.54
CA ASN A 13 -42.70 -28.72 6.92
C ASN A 13 -41.87 -29.76 7.68
N GLU A 14 -40.77 -29.39 8.33
CA GLU A 14 -40.26 -30.12 9.50
C GLU A 14 -39.33 -29.22 10.35
N THR A 15 -39.29 -29.47 11.66
CA THR A 15 -38.66 -28.61 12.67
C THR A 15 -37.19 -28.99 12.98
N PRO A 16 -36.30 -28.02 13.30
CA PRO A 16 -34.84 -28.22 13.17
C PRO A 16 -34.06 -28.41 14.49
N LYS A 17 -32.83 -28.92 14.36
CA LYS A 17 -31.70 -28.81 15.33
C LYS A 17 -30.34 -28.89 14.58
N PRO A 18 -29.23 -28.34 15.13
CA PRO A 18 -28.43 -27.37 14.35
C PRO A 18 -26.90 -27.68 14.35
N VAL A 19 -26.01 -26.93 13.69
CA VAL A 19 -26.14 -25.64 12.97
C VAL A 19 -25.52 -25.70 11.57
N THR A 20 -26.30 -25.33 10.56
CA THR A 20 -25.89 -24.68 9.29
C THR A 20 -26.99 -23.67 8.95
N THR A 21 -26.77 -22.71 8.04
CA THR A 21 -27.87 -21.86 7.56
C THR A 21 -28.94 -22.75 6.93
N GLU A 22 -30.15 -22.78 7.51
CA GLU A 22 -31.11 -23.90 7.40
C GLU A 22 -31.59 -24.25 5.97
N ASN A 23 -31.24 -23.43 4.96
CA ASN A 23 -31.64 -23.58 3.56
C ASN A 23 -30.49 -23.90 2.58
N GLY A 24 -29.26 -24.14 3.06
CA GLY A 24 -28.13 -24.51 2.18
C GLY A 24 -27.57 -23.39 1.29
N PHE A 25 -27.96 -22.13 1.52
CA PHE A 25 -27.38 -20.97 0.87
C PHE A 25 -26.19 -20.42 1.70
N PRO A 26 -25.02 -20.14 1.09
CA PRO A 26 -23.89 -19.54 1.78
C PRO A 26 -24.14 -18.06 2.08
N ASP A 27 -23.62 -17.59 3.22
CA ASP A 27 -23.74 -16.17 3.59
C ASP A 27 -22.65 -15.34 2.90
N ARG A 28 -23.07 -14.49 1.95
CA ARG A 28 -22.17 -13.74 1.06
C ARG A 28 -22.14 -12.23 1.29
N TYR A 29 -22.87 -11.73 2.29
CA TYR A 29 -22.92 -10.30 2.63
C TYR A 29 -22.23 -10.03 3.95
N SER A 30 -21.44 -8.96 4.03
CA SER A 30 -20.75 -8.58 5.26
C SER A 30 -20.71 -7.06 5.43
N VAL A 31 -20.84 -6.61 6.68
CA VAL A 31 -20.64 -5.20 7.04
C VAL A 31 -19.20 -4.99 7.45
N LYS A 32 -18.53 -4.01 6.82
CA LYS A 32 -17.15 -3.62 7.13
C LYS A 32 -17.11 -2.15 7.55
N SER A 33 -16.20 -1.81 8.45
CA SER A 33 -15.94 -0.42 8.84
C SER A 33 -14.84 0.19 7.97
N VAL A 34 -15.15 1.27 7.26
CA VAL A 34 -14.23 1.98 6.36
C VAL A 34 -14.16 3.45 6.78
N GLY A 35 -13.12 3.78 7.54
CA GLY A 35 -12.99 5.10 8.16
C GLY A 35 -14.06 5.31 9.24
N ALA A 36 -14.93 6.30 9.06
CA ALA A 36 -16.07 6.57 9.93
C ALA A 36 -17.37 5.88 9.48
N ASP A 37 -17.39 5.28 8.28
CA ASP A 37 -18.59 4.71 7.68
C ASP A 37 -18.64 3.18 7.84
N ARG A 38 -19.84 2.64 8.00
CA ARG A 38 -20.12 1.21 7.82
C ARG A 38 -20.61 0.99 6.40
N VAL A 39 -20.05 -0.01 5.72
CA VAL A 39 -20.38 -0.37 4.34
C VAL A 39 -20.81 -1.83 4.26
N LEU A 40 -21.87 -2.10 3.50
CA LEU A 40 -22.25 -3.45 3.10
C LEU A 40 -21.43 -3.84 1.86
N THR A 41 -20.82 -5.02 1.89
CA THR A 41 -20.05 -5.60 0.79
C THR A 41 -20.52 -7.03 0.50
N CYS A 42 -20.47 -7.43 -0.76
CA CYS A 42 -20.73 -8.80 -1.19
C CYS A 42 -19.42 -9.50 -1.56
N LEU A 43 -19.27 -10.78 -1.20
CA LEU A 43 -18.09 -11.58 -1.57
C LEU A 43 -17.91 -11.71 -3.09
N GLU A 44 -19.01 -11.72 -3.87
CA GLU A 44 -18.98 -11.83 -5.33
C GLU A 44 -18.62 -10.53 -6.06
N THR A 45 -18.80 -9.40 -5.38
CA THR A 45 -18.55 -8.06 -5.90
C THR A 45 -17.84 -7.21 -4.83
N PRO A 46 -16.63 -7.61 -4.41
CA PRO A 46 -15.93 -7.00 -3.26
C PRO A 46 -15.46 -5.58 -3.53
N ASN A 47 -15.56 -5.11 -4.78
CA ASN A 47 -15.31 -3.74 -5.22
C ASN A 47 -16.56 -2.84 -5.17
N LEU A 48 -17.73 -3.37 -4.78
CA LEU A 48 -18.96 -2.60 -4.57
C LEU A 48 -19.17 -2.38 -3.07
N GLN A 49 -19.26 -1.11 -2.67
CA GLN A 49 -19.46 -0.67 -1.29
C GLN A 49 -20.81 0.05 -1.20
N VAL A 50 -21.76 -0.55 -0.49
CA VAL A 50 -23.11 -0.01 -0.32
C VAL A 50 -23.19 0.75 1.01
N ILE A 51 -23.61 2.00 0.94
CA ILE A 51 -23.75 2.93 2.07
C ILE A 51 -25.22 3.34 2.16
N ILE A 52 -25.87 2.96 3.26
CA ILE A 52 -27.28 3.29 3.52
C ILE A 52 -27.31 4.19 4.75
N LYS A 53 -27.87 5.40 4.63
CA LYS A 53 -27.89 6.42 5.69
C LYS A 53 -29.22 7.16 5.69
N ALA A 54 -29.99 7.00 6.77
CA ALA A 54 -31.29 7.67 6.95
C ALA A 54 -31.21 9.18 6.65
N GLY A 55 -32.07 9.66 5.74
CA GLY A 55 -32.13 11.06 5.34
C GLY A 55 -30.94 11.59 4.54
N LEU A 56 -30.06 10.72 4.03
CA LEU A 56 -28.94 11.14 3.17
C LEU A 56 -29.46 11.80 1.89
N THR A 57 -29.09 13.07 1.70
CA THR A 57 -29.38 13.82 0.46
C THR A 57 -28.13 14.56 -0.01
N VAL A 58 -28.00 14.71 -1.32
CA VAL A 58 -26.84 15.29 -2.01
C VAL A 58 -27.34 16.24 -3.10
N SER A 59 -26.88 17.49 -3.09
CA SER A 59 -27.32 18.49 -4.07
C SER A 59 -26.91 18.14 -5.52
N ALA A 60 -27.69 18.59 -6.51
CA ALA A 60 -27.39 18.39 -7.94
C ALA A 60 -25.93 18.67 -8.33
N SER A 61 -25.37 19.79 -7.86
CA SER A 61 -23.96 20.14 -8.17
C SER A 61 -22.96 19.23 -7.46
N ALA A 62 -23.28 18.65 -6.30
CA ALA A 62 -22.40 17.72 -5.62
C ALA A 62 -22.43 16.35 -6.32
N ALA A 63 -23.62 15.85 -6.67
CA ALA A 63 -23.80 14.59 -7.40
C ALA A 63 -23.05 14.59 -8.74
N ARG A 64 -23.15 15.65 -9.55
CA ARG A 64 -22.46 15.75 -10.86
C ARG A 64 -20.94 16.00 -10.78
N LYS A 65 -20.45 16.30 -9.58
CA LYS A 65 -19.01 16.47 -9.23
C LYS A 65 -18.51 15.33 -8.34
N ALA A 66 -19.29 14.28 -8.14
CA ALA A 66 -18.90 13.11 -7.37
C ALA A 66 -17.64 12.45 -7.98
N PRO A 67 -16.83 11.77 -7.16
CA PRO A 67 -15.69 11.01 -7.66
C PRO A 67 -16.17 9.88 -8.60
N PRO A 68 -15.36 9.51 -9.62
CA PRO A 68 -15.64 8.36 -10.46
C PRO A 68 -15.91 7.07 -9.67
N GLY A 69 -16.86 6.27 -10.15
CA GLY A 69 -17.31 5.09 -9.40
C GLY A 69 -18.38 5.41 -8.36
N THR A 70 -19.28 6.37 -8.63
CA THR A 70 -20.37 6.72 -7.71
C THR A 70 -21.73 6.39 -8.34
N ILE A 71 -22.59 5.71 -7.58
CA ILE A 71 -24.00 5.47 -7.93
C ILE A 71 -24.85 6.03 -6.78
N TYR A 72 -25.79 6.91 -7.13
CA TYR A 72 -26.88 7.34 -6.26
C TYR A 72 -28.12 6.54 -6.61
N LEU A 73 -28.82 6.07 -5.59
CA LEU A 73 -30.12 5.42 -5.69
C LEU A 73 -31.17 6.33 -5.03
N ASP A 74 -32.34 6.38 -5.63
CA ASP A 74 -33.62 6.56 -4.94
C ASP A 74 -33.71 7.83 -4.06
N GLY A 75 -33.87 8.99 -4.70
CA GLY A 75 -33.99 10.28 -4.02
C GLY A 75 -32.75 10.77 -3.26
N VAL A 76 -31.62 10.04 -3.24
CA VAL A 76 -30.37 10.54 -2.61
C VAL A 76 -29.82 11.77 -3.32
N ALA A 77 -29.85 11.81 -4.65
CA ALA A 77 -29.38 12.99 -5.40
C ALA A 77 -30.56 13.90 -5.75
N GLN A 78 -30.46 15.17 -5.37
CA GLN A 78 -31.49 16.19 -5.62
C GLN A 78 -31.40 16.72 -7.07
N THR A 79 -31.60 15.85 -8.05
CA THR A 79 -31.56 16.13 -9.49
C THR A 79 -32.20 14.98 -10.26
N GLU A 80 -32.62 15.21 -11.50
CA GLU A 80 -33.16 14.17 -12.38
C GLU A 80 -32.20 12.97 -12.58
N PRO A 81 -32.69 11.76 -12.90
CA PRO A 81 -31.84 10.60 -13.19
C PRO A 81 -30.90 10.89 -14.37
N PHE A 82 -29.63 10.47 -14.25
CA PHE A 82 -28.60 10.71 -15.27
C PHE A 82 -27.53 9.64 -15.31
N LEU A 83 -26.91 9.46 -16.49
CA LEU A 83 -25.78 8.55 -16.71
C LEU A 83 -24.56 9.31 -17.26
N ASP A 84 -23.61 9.66 -16.39
CA ASP A 84 -22.31 10.22 -16.81
C ASP A 84 -21.33 9.07 -17.07
N HIS A 85 -21.29 8.57 -18.30
CA HIS A 85 -20.42 7.46 -18.70
C HIS A 85 -18.93 7.84 -18.81
N ASP A 86 -18.59 9.12 -18.91
CA ASP A 86 -17.20 9.57 -18.99
C ASP A 86 -16.59 9.63 -17.59
N LYS A 87 -17.31 10.23 -16.62
CA LYS A 87 -16.90 10.22 -15.21
C LYS A 87 -17.21 8.92 -14.49
N LYS A 88 -18.09 8.06 -15.02
CA LYS A 88 -18.65 6.89 -14.31
C LYS A 88 -19.37 7.30 -13.02
N VAL A 89 -20.32 8.22 -13.17
CA VAL A 89 -21.22 8.68 -12.09
C VAL A 89 -22.66 8.54 -12.56
N TYR A 90 -23.47 7.79 -11.81
CA TYR A 90 -24.85 7.48 -12.17
C TYR A 90 -25.81 7.92 -11.07
N ASN A 91 -26.96 8.48 -11.46
CA ASN A 91 -28.10 8.73 -10.58
C ASN A 91 -29.27 7.91 -11.11
N LEU A 92 -29.70 6.91 -10.33
CA LEU A 92 -30.88 6.10 -10.60
C LEU A 92 -31.94 6.58 -9.61
N ASP A 93 -32.94 7.29 -10.12
CA ASP A 93 -33.96 7.94 -9.30
C ASP A 93 -35.24 8.14 -10.10
N HIS A 94 -36.38 8.18 -9.42
CA HIS A 94 -37.67 8.53 -10.00
C HIS A 94 -38.46 9.56 -9.16
N HIS A 95 -37.86 10.11 -8.10
CA HIS A 95 -38.47 11.08 -7.20
C HIS A 95 -38.24 12.53 -7.65
N GLU A 96 -36.99 12.91 -7.93
CA GLU A 96 -36.60 14.30 -8.18
C GLU A 96 -36.41 14.59 -9.68
N GLY A 97 -36.68 15.82 -10.10
CA GLY A 97 -36.43 16.29 -11.48
C GLY A 97 -37.15 15.53 -12.61
N CYS A 98 -38.06 14.62 -12.31
CA CYS A 98 -38.79 13.80 -13.28
C CYS A 98 -40.27 13.63 -12.86
N VAL A 99 -41.07 12.95 -13.69
CA VAL A 99 -42.47 12.69 -13.37
C VAL A 99 -42.65 11.21 -13.04
N ARG A 100 -42.80 10.93 -11.75
CA ARG A 100 -42.85 9.57 -11.16
C ARG A 100 -43.76 8.60 -11.91
N THR A 101 -44.93 9.05 -12.39
CA THR A 101 -45.93 8.19 -13.05
C THR A 101 -45.53 7.64 -14.44
N PHE A 102 -44.46 8.15 -15.06
CA PHE A 102 -43.94 7.63 -16.32
C PHE A 102 -42.42 7.41 -16.34
N THR A 103 -41.73 7.70 -15.23
CA THR A 103 -40.34 7.32 -15.02
C THR A 103 -40.29 5.92 -14.41
N LEU A 104 -39.43 5.04 -14.93
CA LEU A 104 -39.18 3.72 -14.34
C LEU A 104 -38.68 3.86 -12.90
N ALA A 105 -39.09 2.99 -11.98
CA ALA A 105 -38.58 2.99 -10.61
C ALA A 105 -37.07 2.65 -10.56
N THR A 106 -36.41 2.91 -9.44
CA THR A 106 -34.96 2.74 -9.29
C THR A 106 -34.53 1.29 -9.57
N CYS A 107 -35.32 0.28 -9.15
CA CYS A 107 -34.97 -1.12 -9.43
C CYS A 107 -35.13 -1.51 -10.91
N GLU A 108 -36.11 -0.92 -11.61
CA GLU A 108 -36.27 -1.09 -13.05
C GLU A 108 -35.10 -0.43 -13.82
N GLN A 109 -34.67 0.77 -13.41
CA GLN A 109 -33.51 1.44 -14.00
C GLN A 109 -32.23 0.61 -13.83
N ALA A 110 -31.96 0.14 -12.60
CA ALA A 110 -30.82 -0.73 -12.32
C ALA A 110 -30.87 -2.03 -13.15
N LEU A 111 -32.04 -2.66 -13.28
CA LEU A 111 -32.21 -3.87 -14.08
C LEU A 111 -31.91 -3.62 -15.55
N VAL A 112 -32.43 -2.53 -16.12
CA VAL A 112 -32.18 -2.15 -17.51
C VAL A 112 -30.69 -1.96 -17.76
N MET A 113 -29.96 -1.28 -16.88
CA MET A 113 -28.52 -1.08 -17.05
C MET A 113 -27.74 -2.40 -17.04
N CYS A 114 -27.97 -3.28 -16.06
CA CYS A 114 -27.32 -4.59 -16.00
C CYS A 114 -27.65 -5.47 -17.22
N VAL A 115 -28.92 -5.47 -17.67
CA VAL A 115 -29.35 -6.22 -18.87
C VAL A 115 -28.77 -5.62 -20.16
N LYS A 116 -28.51 -4.32 -20.21
CA LYS A 116 -27.84 -3.63 -21.33
C LYS A 116 -26.32 -3.80 -21.34
N GLY A 117 -25.74 -4.44 -20.32
CA GLY A 117 -24.31 -4.78 -20.28
C GLY A 117 -23.46 -3.89 -19.37
N LEU A 118 -24.04 -3.26 -18.35
CA LEU A 118 -23.27 -2.62 -17.28
C LEU A 118 -22.37 -3.66 -16.57
N ASP A 119 -21.06 -3.52 -16.74
CA ASP A 119 -20.04 -4.25 -15.98
C ASP A 119 -19.42 -3.31 -14.95
N LEU A 120 -19.48 -3.67 -13.67
CA LEU A 120 -18.99 -2.85 -12.56
C LEU A 120 -17.63 -3.34 -12.04
N ARG A 121 -16.99 -4.34 -12.65
CA ARG A 121 -15.65 -4.80 -12.22
C ARG A 121 -14.53 -3.78 -12.46
N ASP A 122 -14.77 -2.77 -13.30
CA ASP A 122 -13.73 -1.88 -13.81
C ASP A 122 -13.11 -0.92 -12.77
N ARG A 123 -13.73 -0.73 -11.60
CA ARG A 123 -13.25 0.17 -10.52
C ARG A 123 -13.85 -0.18 -9.17
N GLU A 124 -13.47 0.55 -8.12
CA GLU A 124 -14.27 0.62 -6.89
C GLU A 124 -15.54 1.42 -7.13
N TRP A 125 -16.68 0.93 -6.64
CA TRP A 125 -17.98 1.59 -6.74
C TRP A 125 -18.56 1.86 -5.37
N LYS A 126 -19.00 3.10 -5.13
CA LYS A 126 -19.79 3.50 -3.96
C LYS A 126 -21.24 3.68 -4.37
N ILE A 127 -22.11 2.90 -3.76
CA ILE A 127 -23.56 2.92 -3.97
C ILE A 127 -24.18 3.58 -2.74
N PHE A 128 -24.85 4.71 -2.93
CA PHE A 128 -25.48 5.48 -1.85
C PHE A 128 -27.01 5.34 -1.90
N ALA A 129 -27.61 5.02 -0.76
CA ALA A 129 -29.05 4.99 -0.52
C ALA A 129 -29.42 5.74 0.77
N ASN A 130 -30.64 6.26 0.84
CA ASN A 130 -31.19 7.00 1.98
C ASN A 130 -32.03 6.09 2.90
N GLU A 131 -32.97 5.33 2.34
CA GLU A 131 -33.86 4.40 3.04
C GLU A 131 -33.85 3.02 2.36
N PRO A 132 -33.89 1.91 3.12
CA PRO A 132 -33.86 0.58 2.57
C PRO A 132 -35.29 0.06 2.32
N ASP A 133 -36.04 0.67 1.42
CA ASP A 133 -37.30 0.08 0.94
C ASP A 133 -37.04 -1.02 -0.11
N LEU A 134 -38.12 -1.62 -0.65
CA LEU A 134 -37.96 -2.75 -1.55
C LEU A 134 -37.46 -2.36 -2.95
N ASP A 135 -37.74 -1.14 -3.45
CA ASP A 135 -37.20 -0.67 -4.73
C ASP A 135 -35.69 -0.39 -4.61
N THR A 136 -35.28 0.30 -3.54
CA THR A 136 -33.86 0.47 -3.21
C THR A 136 -33.15 -0.88 -2.97
N ILE A 137 -33.73 -1.82 -2.21
CA ILE A 137 -33.07 -3.10 -1.93
C ILE A 137 -32.99 -3.98 -3.19
N LEU A 138 -34.01 -3.99 -4.05
CA LEU A 138 -33.93 -4.68 -5.34
C LEU A 138 -32.83 -4.04 -6.21
N SER A 139 -32.71 -2.71 -6.24
CA SER A 139 -31.63 -2.00 -6.93
C SER A 139 -30.25 -2.43 -6.43
N ILE A 140 -30.06 -2.47 -5.11
CA ILE A 140 -28.83 -2.95 -4.47
C ILE A 140 -28.54 -4.41 -4.86
N TRP A 141 -29.54 -5.29 -4.76
CA TRP A 141 -29.40 -6.70 -5.14
C TRP A 141 -28.96 -6.84 -6.60
N ILE A 142 -29.60 -6.09 -7.51
CA ILE A 142 -29.32 -6.09 -8.94
C ILE A 142 -27.88 -5.66 -9.25
N LEU A 143 -27.40 -4.60 -8.61
CA LEU A 143 -26.03 -4.09 -8.81
C LEU A 143 -24.99 -5.06 -8.24
N LEU A 144 -25.22 -5.62 -7.05
CA LEU A 144 -24.35 -6.64 -6.44
C LEU A 144 -24.31 -7.94 -7.26
N ASN A 145 -25.35 -8.23 -8.06
CA ASN A 145 -25.48 -9.41 -8.93
C ASN A 145 -25.31 -9.11 -10.43
N HIS A 146 -24.76 -7.95 -10.83
CA HIS A 146 -24.69 -7.51 -12.23
C HIS A 146 -24.12 -8.55 -13.20
N GLN A 147 -23.10 -9.32 -12.77
CA GLN A 147 -22.49 -10.40 -13.57
C GLN A 147 -23.46 -11.57 -13.83
N ARG A 148 -24.33 -11.89 -12.85
CA ARG A 148 -25.27 -13.02 -12.90
C ARG A 148 -26.54 -12.71 -13.67
N ILE A 149 -26.97 -11.45 -13.74
CA ILE A 149 -28.23 -11.04 -14.38
C ILE A 149 -28.36 -11.50 -15.84
N ASN A 150 -27.25 -11.54 -16.57
CA ASN A 150 -27.25 -12.00 -17.95
C ASN A 150 -27.10 -13.53 -18.10
N ASN A 151 -26.63 -14.23 -17.06
CA ASN A 151 -26.56 -15.69 -17.04
C ASN A 151 -27.95 -16.31 -16.72
N ARG A 152 -28.51 -17.07 -17.68
CA ARG A 152 -29.82 -17.75 -17.53
C ARG A 152 -29.75 -19.02 -16.67
N GLU A 153 -28.55 -19.55 -16.45
CA GLU A 153 -28.30 -20.72 -15.62
C GLU A 153 -28.25 -20.30 -14.14
N ALA A 154 -27.51 -19.23 -13.82
CA ALA A 154 -27.34 -18.74 -12.44
C ALA A 154 -28.62 -18.23 -11.74
N ILE A 155 -29.53 -17.56 -12.45
CA ILE A 155 -30.69 -16.92 -11.84
C ILE A 155 -32.02 -17.29 -12.50
N ASN A 156 -33.10 -17.25 -11.72
CA ASN A 156 -34.47 -17.28 -12.23
C ASN A 156 -34.84 -15.92 -12.83
N ARG A 157 -34.24 -15.62 -13.98
CA ARG A 157 -34.34 -14.32 -14.67
C ARG A 157 -35.78 -13.88 -14.98
N ARG A 158 -36.69 -14.83 -15.26
CA ARG A 158 -38.12 -14.52 -15.47
C ARG A 158 -38.80 -14.03 -14.18
N SER A 159 -38.53 -14.69 -13.06
CA SER A 159 -39.04 -14.25 -11.75
C SER A 159 -38.43 -12.92 -11.29
N LEU A 160 -37.13 -12.69 -11.54
CA LEU A 160 -36.51 -11.38 -11.30
C LEU A 160 -37.21 -10.27 -12.09
N PHE A 161 -37.39 -10.47 -13.41
CA PHE A 161 -37.99 -9.47 -14.29
C PHE A 161 -39.45 -9.17 -13.89
N ALA A 162 -40.22 -10.20 -13.54
CA ALA A 162 -41.61 -10.03 -13.11
C ALA A 162 -41.74 -9.39 -11.72
N LEU A 163 -40.84 -9.72 -10.77
CA LEU A 163 -40.79 -9.09 -9.44
C LEU A 163 -40.44 -7.61 -9.55
N VAL A 164 -39.35 -7.27 -10.25
CA VAL A 164 -38.91 -5.89 -10.50
C VAL A 164 -39.99 -5.08 -11.22
N ARG A 165 -40.65 -5.65 -12.22
CA ARG A 165 -41.75 -4.95 -12.93
C ARG A 165 -42.97 -4.72 -12.05
N LEU A 166 -43.27 -5.64 -11.12
CA LEU A 166 -44.38 -5.46 -10.18
C LEU A 166 -44.04 -4.40 -9.12
N GLU A 167 -42.86 -4.47 -8.51
CA GLU A 167 -42.46 -3.50 -7.48
C GLU A 167 -42.35 -2.09 -8.08
N GLY A 168 -41.70 -1.94 -9.24
CA GLY A 168 -41.58 -0.62 -9.88
C GLY A 168 -42.93 0.01 -10.25
N ILE A 169 -43.95 -0.79 -10.56
CA ILE A 169 -45.32 -0.29 -10.72
C ILE A 169 -45.95 0.07 -9.37
N ILE A 170 -45.80 -0.76 -8.34
CA ILE A 170 -46.34 -0.48 -7.00
C ILE A 170 -45.75 0.80 -6.42
N ASP A 171 -44.46 1.00 -6.59
CA ASP A 171 -43.79 2.17 -6.04
C ASP A 171 -44.07 3.44 -6.87
N ALA A 172 -43.97 3.38 -8.21
CA ALA A 172 -44.24 4.55 -9.05
C ALA A 172 -45.72 4.96 -9.12
N LEU A 173 -46.66 4.01 -9.04
CA LEU A 173 -48.09 4.19 -9.30
C LEU A 173 -49.04 3.77 -8.16
N GLY A 174 -48.52 3.21 -7.07
CA GLY A 174 -49.33 2.72 -5.96
C GLY A 174 -49.85 1.28 -6.12
N LEU A 175 -50.25 0.67 -5.01
CA LEU A 175 -50.79 -0.70 -4.94
C LEU A 175 -52.09 -0.85 -5.74
N GLU A 176 -52.86 0.22 -5.87
CA GLU A 176 -54.11 0.32 -6.61
C GLU A 176 -53.95 0.12 -8.13
N LEU A 177 -52.79 0.45 -8.69
CA LEU A 177 -52.50 0.35 -10.13
C LEU A 177 -51.62 -0.86 -10.49
N ARG A 178 -51.39 -1.80 -9.57
CA ARG A 178 -50.58 -3.02 -9.77
C ARG A 178 -50.99 -3.89 -10.97
N GLU A 179 -52.24 -3.79 -11.44
CA GLU A 179 -52.72 -4.48 -12.64
C GLU A 179 -52.04 -3.96 -13.93
N LEU A 180 -51.54 -2.72 -13.93
CA LEU A 180 -50.75 -2.13 -15.03
C LEU A 180 -49.36 -2.76 -15.19
N SER A 181 -48.95 -3.68 -14.29
CA SER A 181 -47.80 -4.56 -14.50
C SER A 181 -47.98 -5.49 -15.70
N GLY A 182 -49.23 -5.76 -16.12
CA GLY A 182 -49.54 -6.64 -17.26
C GLY A 182 -49.28 -8.13 -17.00
N LEU A 183 -49.09 -8.52 -15.74
CA LEU A 183 -48.81 -9.90 -15.34
C LEU A 183 -50.10 -10.75 -15.25
N PRO A 184 -50.06 -12.04 -15.62
CA PRO A 184 -51.19 -12.96 -15.39
C PRO A 184 -51.57 -13.00 -13.90
N LEU A 185 -52.87 -13.06 -13.61
CA LEU A 185 -53.42 -12.93 -12.24
C LEU A 185 -52.78 -13.89 -11.22
N GLU A 186 -52.54 -15.14 -11.61
CA GLU A 186 -51.88 -16.14 -10.75
C GLU A 186 -50.44 -15.75 -10.39
N LEU A 187 -49.70 -15.20 -11.37
CA LEU A 187 -48.32 -14.73 -11.18
C LEU A 187 -48.30 -13.45 -10.34
N LEU A 188 -49.23 -12.52 -10.58
CA LEU A 188 -49.44 -11.32 -9.77
C LEU A 188 -49.69 -11.68 -8.30
N GLN A 189 -50.64 -12.60 -8.03
CA GLN A 189 -50.93 -13.09 -6.66
C GLN A 189 -49.76 -13.86 -6.03
N LYS A 190 -48.94 -14.55 -6.83
CA LYS A 190 -47.71 -15.20 -6.33
C LYS A 190 -46.65 -14.18 -5.95
N LEU A 191 -46.43 -13.15 -6.77
CA LEU A 191 -45.43 -12.12 -6.52
C LEU A 191 -45.84 -11.14 -5.42
N MET A 192 -47.12 -10.79 -5.29
CA MET A 192 -47.62 -10.05 -4.11
C MET A 192 -47.24 -10.77 -2.81
N ARG A 193 -47.48 -12.09 -2.70
CA ARG A 193 -47.06 -12.88 -1.52
C ARG A 193 -45.55 -12.91 -1.29
N VAL A 194 -44.74 -12.72 -2.33
CA VAL A 194 -43.28 -12.58 -2.21
C VAL A 194 -42.93 -11.20 -1.67
N ILE A 195 -43.52 -10.13 -2.22
CA ILE A 195 -43.36 -8.75 -1.74
C ILE A 195 -43.79 -8.64 -0.26
N ASP A 196 -44.96 -9.17 0.09
CA ASP A 196 -45.47 -9.21 1.47
C ASP A 196 -44.49 -9.92 2.43
N ARG A 197 -43.85 -11.01 1.98
CA ARG A 197 -42.84 -11.76 2.76
C ARG A 197 -41.50 -11.03 2.86
N LEU A 198 -41.09 -10.28 1.83
CA LEU A 198 -39.88 -9.47 1.85
C LEU A 198 -40.03 -8.30 2.82
N ARG A 199 -41.21 -7.65 2.79
CA ARG A 199 -41.55 -6.43 3.54
C ARG A 199 -42.17 -6.67 4.92
N SER A 200 -42.49 -7.91 5.30
CA SER A 200 -43.20 -8.19 6.56
C SER A 200 -42.53 -7.54 7.79
N GLU A 201 -41.20 -7.61 7.84
CA GLU A 201 -40.36 -7.06 8.91
C GLU A 201 -40.34 -5.52 8.93
N GLU A 202 -40.24 -4.87 7.76
CA GLU A 202 -40.41 -3.42 7.60
C GLU A 202 -41.79 -2.96 8.11
N LEU A 203 -42.85 -3.68 7.73
CA LEU A 203 -44.22 -3.34 8.10
C LEU A 203 -44.46 -3.46 9.60
N GLU A 204 -43.94 -4.50 10.27
CA GLU A 204 -44.03 -4.61 11.73
C GLU A 204 -43.20 -3.54 12.45
N LEU A 205 -41.96 -3.26 12.00
CA LEU A 205 -41.12 -2.20 12.56
C LEU A 205 -41.73 -0.80 12.39
N LYS A 206 -42.38 -0.53 11.25
CA LYS A 206 -43.11 0.72 11.00
C LYS A 206 -44.37 0.83 11.86
N LYS A 207 -45.15 -0.25 12.05
CA LYS A 207 -46.29 -0.29 12.98
C LYS A 207 -45.88 -0.07 14.44
N ALA A 208 -44.74 -0.62 14.86
CA ALA A 208 -44.18 -0.44 16.20
C ALA A 208 -43.56 0.95 16.42
N GLY A 209 -43.34 1.74 15.35
CA GLY A 209 -42.64 3.02 15.43
C GLY A 209 -41.12 2.90 15.67
N GLU A 210 -40.55 1.71 15.47
CA GLU A 210 -39.15 1.41 15.73
C GLU A 210 -38.24 1.57 14.50
N TRP A 211 -38.82 1.67 13.30
CA TRP A 211 -38.10 1.75 12.02
C TRP A 211 -36.91 2.73 12.01
N THR A 212 -37.06 3.94 12.57
CA THR A 212 -35.99 4.96 12.59
C THR A 212 -34.84 4.64 13.55
N ARG A 213 -34.94 3.57 14.35
CA ARG A 213 -33.91 3.04 15.25
C ARG A 213 -33.28 1.74 14.74
N THR A 214 -33.86 1.13 13.70
CA THR A 214 -33.36 -0.11 13.10
C THR A 214 -32.02 0.13 12.39
N ASP A 215 -31.13 -0.86 12.46
CA ASP A 215 -29.92 -0.85 11.62
C ASP A 215 -30.29 -1.17 10.17
N TYR A 216 -30.27 -0.15 9.32
CA TYR A 216 -30.61 -0.26 7.90
C TYR A 216 -29.71 -1.22 7.13
N LEU A 217 -28.46 -1.43 7.54
CA LEU A 217 -27.56 -2.39 6.89
C LEU A 217 -27.94 -3.83 7.24
N ASP A 218 -28.23 -4.10 8.51
CA ASP A 218 -28.59 -5.44 8.97
C ASP A 218 -29.97 -5.85 8.41
N TYR A 219 -30.95 -4.94 8.40
CA TYR A 219 -32.24 -5.15 7.73
C TYR A 219 -32.06 -5.44 6.23
N THR A 220 -31.24 -4.63 5.53
CA THR A 220 -30.96 -4.85 4.10
C THR A 220 -30.34 -6.21 3.85
N ILE A 221 -29.36 -6.64 4.67
CA ILE A 221 -28.77 -7.99 4.56
C ILE A 221 -29.83 -9.08 4.76
N GLY A 222 -30.76 -8.89 5.71
CA GLY A 222 -31.91 -9.78 5.92
C GLY A 222 -32.76 -9.95 4.65
N VAL A 223 -33.11 -8.86 3.97
CA VAL A 223 -33.90 -8.91 2.73
C VAL A 223 -33.09 -9.45 1.54
N LEU A 224 -31.81 -9.07 1.40
CA LEU A 224 -30.92 -9.59 0.35
C LEU A 224 -30.78 -11.12 0.44
N ARG A 225 -30.68 -11.70 1.65
CA ARG A 225 -30.69 -13.15 1.87
C ARG A 225 -32.02 -13.80 1.46
N LYS A 226 -33.17 -13.15 1.74
CA LYS A 226 -34.50 -13.62 1.27
C LYS A 226 -34.61 -13.58 -0.26
N LEU A 227 -34.03 -12.56 -0.91
CA LEU A 227 -33.96 -12.42 -2.37
C LEU A 227 -33.06 -13.50 -3.01
N ASP A 228 -31.90 -13.80 -2.42
CA ASP A 228 -31.01 -14.87 -2.90
C ASP A 228 -31.74 -16.22 -2.96
N GLN A 229 -32.44 -16.59 -1.88
CA GLN A 229 -33.25 -17.82 -1.80
C GLN A 229 -34.39 -17.89 -2.83
N PHE A 230 -34.88 -16.74 -3.32
CA PHE A 230 -35.98 -16.68 -4.29
C PHE A 230 -35.51 -16.60 -5.75
N LEU A 231 -34.38 -15.93 -5.99
CA LEU A 231 -33.94 -15.54 -7.34
C LEU A 231 -32.74 -16.35 -7.87
N ILE A 232 -31.91 -16.91 -7.00
CA ILE A 232 -30.73 -17.70 -7.37
C ILE A 232 -31.09 -19.18 -7.25
N LYS A 233 -30.64 -20.01 -8.20
CA LYS A 233 -30.89 -21.45 -8.13
C LYS A 233 -29.96 -22.10 -7.10
N LEU A 234 -30.44 -23.13 -6.42
CA LEU A 234 -29.64 -23.89 -5.46
C LEU A 234 -28.39 -24.47 -6.15
N GLY A 235 -27.23 -24.39 -5.50
CA GLY A 235 -25.93 -24.82 -6.05
C GLY A 235 -25.17 -23.75 -6.85
N GLU A 236 -25.83 -22.72 -7.40
CA GLU A 236 -25.17 -21.66 -8.18
C GLU A 236 -24.28 -20.72 -7.35
N LEU A 237 -24.31 -20.85 -6.02
CA LEU A 237 -23.45 -20.14 -5.08
C LEU A 237 -22.28 -21.00 -4.54
N ASP A 238 -22.24 -22.30 -4.84
CA ASP A 238 -21.18 -23.22 -4.39
C ASP A 238 -19.83 -22.93 -5.08
N ASP A 239 -19.87 -22.18 -6.18
CA ASP A 239 -18.74 -21.50 -6.83
C ASP A 239 -17.85 -20.68 -5.85
N PHE A 240 -18.41 -20.24 -4.71
CA PHE A 240 -17.76 -19.30 -3.81
C PHE A 240 -16.92 -19.97 -2.72
N LYS A 241 -15.74 -20.48 -3.16
CA LYS A 241 -14.75 -21.23 -2.36
C LYS A 241 -13.98 -20.37 -1.32
N GLY A 242 -14.69 -19.70 -0.42
CA GLY A 242 -14.15 -19.12 0.81
C GLY A 242 -13.01 -18.10 0.61
N ILE A 243 -13.05 -17.28 -0.45
CA ILE A 243 -12.00 -16.29 -0.74
C ILE A 243 -12.19 -15.07 0.17
N GLU A 244 -11.30 -14.89 1.15
CA GLU A 244 -11.23 -13.72 2.03
C GLU A 244 -10.22 -12.72 1.46
N GLU A 245 -10.64 -11.50 1.12
CA GLU A 245 -9.72 -10.41 0.76
C GLU A 245 -9.17 -9.73 2.02
N LEU A 246 -7.84 -9.75 2.18
CA LEU A 246 -7.13 -9.21 3.35
C LEU A 246 -6.63 -7.78 3.13
N ALA A 247 -6.19 -7.48 1.91
CA ALA A 247 -5.67 -6.18 1.52
C ALA A 247 -5.70 -6.00 0.00
N ARG A 248 -5.92 -4.77 -0.45
CA ARG A 248 -5.89 -4.38 -1.86
C ARG A 248 -5.17 -3.05 -1.99
N ILE A 249 -4.53 -2.84 -3.14
CA ILE A 249 -4.02 -1.53 -3.54
C ILE A 249 -4.25 -1.30 -5.02
N GLU A 250 -4.60 -0.07 -5.39
CA GLU A 250 -4.63 0.35 -6.78
C GLU A 250 -3.21 0.66 -7.28
N LEU A 251 -2.98 0.35 -8.54
CA LEU A 251 -1.74 0.56 -9.29
C LEU A 251 -2.04 1.47 -10.49
N THR A 252 -0.99 1.92 -11.17
CA THR A 252 -1.15 2.70 -12.42
C THR A 252 -1.92 1.92 -13.49
N ASN A 253 -2.59 2.64 -14.39
CA ASN A 253 -3.35 2.07 -15.51
C ASN A 253 -4.49 1.12 -15.08
N ASN A 254 -5.14 1.42 -13.95
CA ASN A 254 -6.30 0.69 -13.42
C ASN A 254 -6.03 -0.81 -13.12
N ARG A 255 -4.77 -1.18 -12.91
CA ARG A 255 -4.40 -2.50 -12.37
C ARG A 255 -4.48 -2.47 -10.84
N ILE A 256 -4.60 -3.63 -10.21
CA ILE A 256 -4.60 -3.80 -8.76
C ILE A 256 -3.64 -4.89 -8.32
N ALA A 257 -3.15 -4.80 -7.07
CA ALA A 257 -2.56 -5.93 -6.35
C ALA A 257 -3.43 -6.28 -5.15
N VAL A 258 -3.65 -7.58 -4.91
CA VAL A 258 -4.55 -8.08 -3.87
C VAL A 258 -3.84 -9.15 -3.03
N VAL A 259 -4.06 -9.14 -1.72
CA VAL A 259 -3.78 -10.27 -0.83
C VAL A 259 -5.09 -10.95 -0.48
N VAL A 260 -5.16 -12.26 -0.71
CA VAL A 260 -6.34 -13.09 -0.40
C VAL A 260 -5.95 -14.26 0.51
N ALA A 261 -6.88 -14.78 1.28
CA ALA A 261 -6.79 -16.08 1.94
C ALA A 261 -7.87 -17.01 1.39
N SER A 262 -7.53 -18.30 1.26
CA SER A 262 -8.44 -19.38 0.88
C SER A 262 -7.71 -20.71 1.10
N ASP A 263 -8.46 -21.79 1.34
CA ASP A 263 -7.91 -23.14 1.53
C ASP A 263 -7.37 -23.76 0.23
N LEU A 264 -7.69 -23.17 -0.93
CA LEU A 264 -7.31 -23.68 -2.25
C LEU A 264 -5.84 -23.45 -2.63
N GLY A 265 -5.39 -24.15 -3.67
CA GLY A 265 -4.18 -23.78 -4.41
C GLY A 265 -4.35 -22.51 -5.25
N ILE A 266 -3.26 -21.77 -5.47
CA ILE A 266 -3.31 -20.50 -6.24
C ILE A 266 -3.85 -20.69 -7.67
N TYR A 267 -3.46 -21.78 -8.34
CA TYR A 267 -3.95 -22.14 -9.68
C TYR A 267 -5.45 -22.43 -9.72
N GLU A 268 -6.01 -23.01 -8.67
CA GLU A 268 -7.45 -23.25 -8.57
C GLU A 268 -8.23 -21.95 -8.35
N LEU A 269 -7.59 -20.93 -7.76
CA LEU A 269 -8.19 -19.61 -7.54
C LEU A 269 -8.16 -18.72 -8.79
N GLU A 270 -7.21 -18.91 -9.71
CA GLU A 270 -7.07 -18.04 -10.89
C GLU A 270 -8.38 -17.77 -11.65
N PRO A 271 -9.23 -18.78 -11.96
CA PRO A 271 -10.50 -18.53 -12.64
C PRO A 271 -11.50 -17.72 -11.80
N HIS A 272 -11.56 -17.96 -10.49
CA HIS A 272 -12.44 -17.23 -9.57
C HIS A 272 -11.96 -15.78 -9.39
N LEU A 273 -10.65 -15.56 -9.27
CA LEU A 273 -10.04 -14.23 -9.18
C LEU A 273 -10.22 -13.45 -10.49
N ALA A 274 -10.10 -14.11 -11.64
CA ALA A 274 -10.39 -13.49 -12.95
C ALA A 274 -11.88 -13.16 -13.12
N LYS A 275 -12.80 -13.98 -12.59
CA LYS A 275 -14.25 -13.67 -12.53
C LYS A 275 -14.50 -12.41 -11.69
N LEU A 276 -13.91 -12.34 -10.50
CA LEU A 276 -14.03 -11.24 -9.54
C LEU A 276 -13.47 -9.90 -10.03
N TYR A 277 -12.17 -9.88 -10.38
CA TYR A 277 -11.43 -8.64 -10.64
C TYR A 277 -11.28 -8.32 -12.14
N GLY A 278 -11.69 -9.24 -13.02
CA GLY A 278 -11.49 -9.13 -14.45
C GLY A 278 -10.03 -8.93 -14.82
N ASN A 279 -9.78 -8.15 -15.87
CA ASN A 279 -8.45 -7.84 -16.37
C ASN A 279 -7.66 -6.86 -15.47
N ARG A 280 -8.20 -6.41 -14.32
CA ARG A 280 -7.49 -5.46 -13.43
C ARG A 280 -6.41 -6.13 -12.59
N LEU A 281 -6.55 -7.41 -12.28
CA LEU A 281 -5.65 -8.10 -11.37
C LEU A 281 -4.25 -8.22 -11.99
N GLY A 282 -3.29 -7.45 -11.47
CA GLY A 282 -1.89 -7.49 -11.90
C GLY A 282 -1.09 -8.54 -11.14
N TRP A 283 -1.19 -8.50 -9.81
CA TRP A 283 -0.59 -9.48 -8.91
C TRP A 283 -1.57 -9.93 -7.83
N VAL A 284 -1.47 -11.20 -7.45
CA VAL A 284 -2.14 -11.75 -6.27
C VAL A 284 -1.12 -12.37 -5.32
N SER A 285 -1.37 -12.22 -4.01
CA SER A 285 -0.65 -12.89 -2.94
C SER A 285 -1.63 -13.75 -2.14
N LEU A 286 -1.53 -15.07 -2.27
CA LEU A 286 -2.36 -16.03 -1.54
C LEU A 286 -1.73 -16.37 -0.18
N ARG A 287 -2.40 -16.04 0.92
CA ARG A 287 -2.12 -16.52 2.27
C ARG A 287 -2.58 -17.98 2.41
N ARG A 288 -1.64 -18.92 2.58
CA ARG A 288 -1.92 -20.34 2.88
C ARG A 288 -1.74 -20.70 4.37
N GLY A 289 -1.03 -19.86 5.11
CA GLY A 289 -0.85 -19.91 6.56
C GLY A 289 -0.60 -18.50 7.08
N GLU A 290 -0.61 -18.29 8.40
CA GLU A 290 -0.52 -16.94 9.02
C GLU A 290 0.63 -16.08 8.44
N LYS A 291 1.76 -16.72 8.12
CA LYS A 291 3.00 -16.11 7.61
C LYS A 291 3.45 -16.65 6.25
N ASP A 292 2.62 -17.48 5.62
CA ASP A 292 2.98 -18.21 4.40
C ASP A 292 2.16 -17.74 3.20
N TYR A 293 2.86 -17.16 2.21
CA TYR A 293 2.27 -16.51 1.06
C TYR A 293 2.84 -17.04 -0.24
N THR A 294 1.98 -17.24 -1.24
CA THR A 294 2.35 -17.51 -2.64
C THR A 294 2.01 -16.29 -3.48
N LEU A 295 2.99 -15.70 -4.17
CA LEU A 295 2.79 -14.58 -5.08
C LEU A 295 2.66 -15.08 -6.51
N ARG A 296 1.78 -14.46 -7.29
CA ARG A 296 1.61 -14.74 -8.71
C ARG A 296 1.30 -13.47 -9.51
N GLN A 297 1.89 -13.39 -10.70
CA GLN A 297 1.57 -12.40 -11.71
C GLN A 297 0.43 -12.92 -12.57
N MET A 298 -0.69 -12.19 -12.51
CA MET A 298 -1.94 -12.49 -13.20
C MET A 298 -2.04 -11.79 -14.55
N ASP A 299 -1.30 -10.68 -14.71
CA ASP A 299 -1.18 -9.95 -15.97
C ASP A 299 0.25 -10.03 -16.53
N LEU A 300 0.40 -10.61 -17.73
CA LEU A 300 1.69 -10.69 -18.41
C LEU A 300 2.22 -9.32 -18.88
N PHE A 301 1.36 -8.30 -18.96
CA PHE A 301 1.71 -6.96 -19.45
C PHE A 301 2.08 -5.96 -18.34
N MET A 302 2.33 -6.45 -17.11
CA MET A 302 2.83 -5.60 -16.03
C MET A 302 4.20 -5.00 -16.40
N PRO A 303 4.48 -3.74 -16.06
CA PRO A 303 5.70 -3.02 -16.48
C PRO A 303 6.99 -3.49 -15.77
N VAL A 304 6.86 -4.43 -14.83
CA VAL A 304 7.87 -5.03 -13.95
C VAL A 304 7.42 -6.45 -13.59
N ASN A 305 8.35 -7.34 -13.28
CA ASN A 305 8.06 -8.74 -12.94
C ASN A 305 8.02 -8.94 -11.41
N LEU A 306 7.79 -10.17 -10.94
CA LEU A 306 7.86 -10.46 -9.50
C LEU A 306 9.28 -10.40 -8.90
N GLU A 307 10.33 -10.40 -9.71
CA GLU A 307 11.72 -10.36 -9.22
C GLU A 307 12.04 -9.00 -8.57
N ASP A 308 11.60 -7.91 -9.18
CA ASP A 308 11.61 -6.56 -8.57
C ASP A 308 10.78 -6.52 -7.26
N VAL A 309 9.63 -7.23 -7.23
CA VAL A 309 8.77 -7.33 -6.04
C VAL A 309 9.44 -8.11 -4.91
N TYR A 310 10.13 -9.22 -5.21
CA TYR A 310 10.90 -9.97 -4.22
C TYR A 310 12.05 -9.14 -3.65
N GLN A 311 12.78 -8.38 -4.45
CA GLN A 311 13.81 -7.46 -3.96
C GLN A 311 13.23 -6.46 -2.95
N ARG A 312 12.07 -5.86 -3.27
CA ARG A 312 11.40 -4.91 -2.38
C ARG A 312 10.93 -5.57 -1.08
N LEU A 313 10.29 -6.74 -1.17
CA LEU A 313 9.83 -7.50 0.00
C LEU A 313 11.00 -7.92 0.90
N ASN A 314 12.09 -8.45 0.33
CA ASN A 314 13.28 -8.86 1.07
C ASN A 314 13.94 -7.69 1.84
N PHE A 315 13.94 -6.48 1.27
CA PHE A 315 14.42 -5.27 1.96
C PHE A 315 13.49 -4.81 3.10
N MET A 316 12.18 -4.99 2.95
CA MET A 316 11.17 -4.60 3.94
C MET A 316 11.05 -5.61 5.10
N ASP A 317 11.14 -6.91 4.82
CA ASP A 317 10.77 -7.99 5.73
C ASP A 317 11.74 -8.17 6.91
N PRO A 318 11.29 -7.99 8.17
CA PRO A 318 12.10 -8.27 9.37
C PRO A 318 12.57 -9.73 9.52
N ALA A 319 11.92 -10.70 8.87
CA ALA A 319 12.33 -12.10 8.88
C ALA A 319 13.60 -12.32 8.04
N VAL A 320 13.69 -11.64 6.89
CA VAL A 320 14.82 -11.75 5.94
C VAL A 320 15.93 -10.73 6.24
N LYS A 321 15.56 -9.53 6.69
CA LYS A 321 16.46 -8.39 6.97
C LYS A 321 17.34 -8.00 5.77
N GLY A 322 16.82 -8.15 4.55
CA GLY A 322 17.59 -7.93 3.32
C GLY A 322 18.74 -8.92 3.09
N ARG A 323 18.73 -10.12 3.71
CA ARG A 323 19.79 -11.12 3.53
C ARG A 323 19.54 -12.01 2.31
N MET A 324 20.62 -12.38 1.64
CA MET A 324 20.65 -13.36 0.53
C MET A 324 20.73 -14.80 1.05
N GLY A 325 19.97 -15.13 2.11
CA GLY A 325 19.90 -16.49 2.65
C GLY A 325 18.97 -17.39 1.82
N VAL A 326 19.04 -18.70 2.05
CA VAL A 326 18.12 -19.68 1.43
C VAL A 326 16.65 -19.35 1.76
N SER A 327 16.40 -18.81 2.95
CA SER A 327 15.09 -18.30 3.36
C SER A 327 14.93 -16.82 3.04
N ARG A 328 14.41 -16.53 1.85
CA ARG A 328 14.03 -15.19 1.35
C ARG A 328 12.74 -15.28 0.52
N TRP A 329 12.10 -14.16 0.25
CA TRP A 329 11.09 -14.07 -0.82
C TRP A 329 11.75 -14.38 -2.17
N GLY A 330 11.13 -15.24 -2.97
CA GLY A 330 11.69 -15.66 -4.26
C GLY A 330 10.82 -16.66 -5.01
N GLY A 331 11.19 -16.90 -6.27
CA GLY A 331 10.50 -17.75 -7.22
C GLY A 331 10.97 -17.50 -8.66
N SER A 332 10.15 -17.84 -9.64
CA SER A 332 10.28 -17.33 -11.01
C SER A 332 9.72 -15.90 -11.10
N GLY A 333 9.87 -15.28 -12.28
CA GLY A 333 9.34 -13.94 -12.56
C GLY A 333 7.81 -13.85 -12.54
N ASP A 334 7.09 -14.98 -12.60
CA ASP A 334 5.62 -15.08 -12.65
C ASP A 334 4.98 -15.77 -11.44
N ILE A 335 5.72 -16.58 -10.67
CA ILE A 335 5.24 -17.21 -9.42
C ILE A 335 6.36 -17.43 -8.39
N GLY A 336 6.05 -17.23 -7.12
CA GLY A 336 6.98 -17.46 -6.01
C GLY A 336 6.30 -17.44 -4.65
N GLY A 337 7.07 -17.25 -3.58
CA GLY A 337 6.50 -17.22 -2.23
C GLY A 337 7.39 -16.62 -1.15
N SER A 338 6.87 -16.68 0.07
CA SER A 338 7.50 -16.18 1.30
C SER A 338 8.71 -17.02 1.76
N PRO A 339 9.54 -16.49 2.69
CA PRO A 339 10.65 -17.23 3.28
C PRO A 339 10.18 -18.54 3.95
N ARG A 340 10.83 -19.67 3.64
CA ARG A 340 10.36 -21.02 4.01
C ARG A 340 10.56 -21.40 5.49
N ASP A 341 11.51 -20.79 6.19
CA ASP A 341 11.95 -21.27 7.51
C ASP A 341 11.08 -20.73 8.65
N ARG A 342 10.53 -19.52 8.47
CA ARG A 342 9.80 -18.76 9.50
C ARG A 342 8.58 -18.00 8.97
N GLY A 343 8.29 -18.13 7.66
CA GLY A 343 7.37 -17.26 6.96
C GLY A 343 7.85 -15.81 6.89
N THR A 344 6.97 -14.93 6.42
CA THR A 344 7.19 -13.47 6.45
C THR A 344 6.78 -12.86 7.80
N ALA A 345 7.41 -11.74 8.16
CA ALA A 345 6.95 -10.86 9.25
C ALA A 345 6.20 -9.60 8.75
N LEU A 346 5.90 -9.52 7.45
CA LEU A 346 5.11 -8.44 6.84
C LEU A 346 3.60 -8.70 6.95
N SER A 347 2.84 -7.63 7.16
CA SER A 347 1.39 -7.65 7.08
C SER A 347 0.88 -7.66 5.63
N PRO A 348 -0.37 -8.11 5.36
CA PRO A 348 -0.99 -8.02 4.03
C PRO A 348 -0.92 -6.63 3.39
N ALA A 349 -1.13 -5.57 4.18
CA ALA A 349 -1.05 -4.19 3.73
C ALA A 349 0.37 -3.78 3.28
N GLU A 350 1.42 -4.29 3.94
CA GLU A 350 2.81 -4.04 3.55
C GLU A 350 3.18 -4.82 2.28
N ILE A 351 2.64 -6.02 2.08
CA ILE A 351 2.86 -6.81 0.86
C ILE A 351 2.29 -6.06 -0.36
N VAL A 352 1.05 -5.58 -0.32
CA VAL A 352 0.52 -4.78 -1.45
C VAL A 352 1.22 -3.43 -1.60
N SER A 353 1.65 -2.79 -0.50
CA SER A 353 2.46 -1.57 -0.61
C SER A 353 3.81 -1.82 -1.28
N ALA A 354 4.44 -2.99 -1.08
CA ALA A 354 5.66 -3.35 -1.78
C ALA A 354 5.43 -3.47 -3.30
N CYS A 355 4.32 -4.08 -3.72
CA CYS A 355 3.93 -4.14 -5.13
C CYS A 355 3.76 -2.75 -5.76
N ARG A 356 3.06 -1.84 -5.06
CA ARG A 356 2.89 -0.45 -5.50
C ARG A 356 4.23 0.30 -5.56
N ASP A 357 5.07 0.18 -4.53
CA ASP A 357 6.36 0.87 -4.46
C ASP A 357 7.26 0.55 -5.66
N VAL A 358 7.21 -0.68 -6.20
CA VAL A 358 7.99 -1.09 -7.38
C VAL A 358 7.51 -0.41 -8.66
N ILE A 359 6.22 -0.19 -8.84
CA ILE A 359 5.65 0.51 -10.00
C ILE A 359 5.86 2.02 -9.87
N GLU A 360 5.52 2.59 -8.70
CA GLU A 360 5.68 4.01 -8.40
C GLU A 360 7.14 4.46 -8.29
N LYS A 361 8.09 3.51 -8.27
CA LYS A 361 9.54 3.72 -8.37
C LYS A 361 9.94 4.63 -9.54
N ARG A 362 9.11 4.71 -10.59
CA ARG A 362 9.32 5.60 -11.76
C ARG A 362 8.79 7.02 -11.59
N SER A 363 8.28 7.40 -10.41
CA SER A 363 7.90 8.78 -10.11
C SER A 363 9.07 9.54 -9.46
N ASP A 364 9.77 10.34 -10.27
CA ASP A 364 10.96 11.12 -9.85
C ASP A 364 10.67 12.05 -8.66
N ILE A 365 9.45 12.59 -8.57
CA ILE A 365 9.04 13.54 -7.52
C ILE A 365 9.25 12.95 -6.12
N ARG A 366 8.96 11.65 -5.92
CA ARG A 366 9.11 11.01 -4.60
C ARG A 366 10.58 10.82 -4.24
N HIS A 367 11.42 10.51 -5.23
CA HIS A 367 12.87 10.39 -5.06
C HIS A 367 13.52 11.75 -4.73
N VAL A 368 13.16 12.81 -5.49
CA VAL A 368 13.60 14.19 -5.23
C VAL A 368 13.17 14.64 -3.84
N LYS A 369 11.90 14.43 -3.45
CA LYS A 369 11.42 14.76 -2.10
C LYS A 369 12.23 14.04 -1.02
N ARG A 370 12.53 12.74 -1.20
CA ARG A 370 13.31 11.97 -0.22
C ARG A 370 14.75 12.46 -0.14
N PHE A 371 15.40 12.73 -1.27
CA PHE A 371 16.74 13.33 -1.33
C PHE A 371 16.76 14.67 -0.59
N LEU A 372 15.82 15.59 -0.87
CA LEU A 372 15.74 16.89 -0.20
C LEU A 372 15.52 16.76 1.32
N THR A 373 14.65 15.85 1.78
CA THR A 373 14.48 15.61 3.23
C THR A 373 15.75 15.05 3.89
N SER A 374 16.50 14.21 3.19
CA SER A 374 17.76 13.66 3.70
C SER A 374 18.85 14.73 3.72
N ALA A 375 18.93 15.57 2.67
CA ALA A 375 19.84 16.70 2.59
C ALA A 375 19.61 17.72 3.71
N ALA A 376 18.35 18.12 3.95
CA ALA A 376 17.99 19.03 5.03
C ALA A 376 18.36 18.47 6.41
N LEU A 377 18.09 17.18 6.66
CA LEU A 377 18.46 16.51 7.91
C LEU A 377 19.99 16.45 8.10
N SER A 378 20.72 16.10 7.03
CA SER A 378 22.19 16.11 7.03
C SER A 378 22.74 17.50 7.34
N MET A 379 22.17 18.55 6.74
CA MET A 379 22.56 19.93 6.96
C MET A 379 22.31 20.37 8.41
N CYS A 380 21.16 20.03 9.00
CA CYS A 380 20.88 20.32 10.42
C CYS A 380 21.89 19.63 11.35
N ILE A 381 22.21 18.35 11.11
CA ILE A 381 23.20 17.59 11.91
C ILE A 381 24.60 18.22 11.77
N VAL A 382 25.01 18.58 10.56
CA VAL A 382 26.33 19.21 10.30
C VAL A 382 26.41 20.60 10.91
N ILE A 383 25.38 21.44 10.80
CA ILE A 383 25.35 22.78 11.42
C ILE A 383 25.42 22.68 12.95
N ALA A 384 24.64 21.77 13.55
CA ALA A 384 24.70 21.53 14.99
C ALA A 384 26.10 21.06 15.42
N ALA A 385 26.72 20.14 14.67
CA ALA A 385 28.08 19.70 14.93
C ALA A 385 29.13 20.83 14.78
N ILE A 386 29.00 21.72 13.79
CA ILE A 386 29.89 22.88 13.62
C ILE A 386 29.74 23.84 14.80
N ALA A 387 28.51 24.20 15.17
CA ALA A 387 28.25 25.08 16.30
C ALA A 387 28.83 24.48 17.60
N THR A 388 28.64 23.19 17.83
CA THR A 388 29.25 22.48 18.97
C THR A 388 30.78 22.45 18.89
N GLY A 389 31.37 22.19 17.73
CA GLY A 389 32.83 22.17 17.53
C GLY A 389 33.51 23.53 17.73
N GLN A 390 32.89 24.61 17.25
CA GLN A 390 33.39 25.98 17.42
C GLN A 390 33.32 26.45 18.88
N ASN A 391 32.28 26.06 19.62
CA ASN A 391 32.13 26.38 21.05
C ASN A 391 32.79 25.34 21.97
N TRP A 392 33.39 24.27 21.41
CA TRP A 392 33.95 23.15 22.16
C TRP A 392 35.07 23.54 23.14
N PRO A 393 36.06 24.37 22.76
CA PRO A 393 37.16 24.74 23.65
C PRO A 393 36.72 25.64 24.82
N THR A 394 35.58 26.32 24.67
CA THR A 394 35.00 27.24 25.66
C THR A 394 33.91 26.62 26.53
N ALA A 395 33.52 25.37 26.26
CA ALA A 395 32.43 24.72 26.99
C ALA A 395 32.95 24.10 28.32
N PRO A 396 32.22 24.27 29.44
CA PRO A 396 32.61 23.71 30.73
C PRO A 396 32.28 22.21 30.79
N TRP A 397 33.13 21.37 30.18
CA TRP A 397 33.00 19.93 30.21
C TRP A 397 33.28 19.37 31.63
N PRO A 398 32.44 18.45 32.16
CA PRO A 398 32.72 17.78 33.42
C PRO A 398 34.06 17.03 33.35
N GLY A 399 35.03 17.40 34.21
CA GLY A 399 36.39 16.84 34.18
C GLY A 399 37.36 17.52 33.21
N GLY A 400 37.07 18.74 32.75
CA GLY A 400 37.87 19.46 31.74
C GLY A 400 39.34 19.78 32.08
N GLU A 401 39.81 19.52 33.30
CA GLU A 401 41.23 19.68 33.68
C GLU A 401 42.08 18.43 33.35
N ASP A 402 41.48 17.22 33.33
CA ASP A 402 42.17 15.95 33.01
C ASP A 402 42.08 15.55 31.52
N LEU A 403 41.18 16.20 30.76
CA LEU A 403 40.98 15.97 29.33
C LEU A 403 42.03 16.77 28.55
N GLY A 404 43.18 16.14 28.27
CA GLY A 404 44.38 16.77 27.69
C GLY A 404 44.21 17.44 26.31
N VAL A 405 45.33 17.94 25.75
CA VAL A 405 45.42 18.85 24.59
C VAL A 405 44.48 18.54 23.41
N TYR A 406 44.21 17.26 23.13
CA TYR A 406 43.31 16.82 22.06
C TYR A 406 41.82 17.17 22.32
N ALA A 407 41.36 17.18 23.58
CA ALA A 407 39.98 17.44 23.94
C ALA A 407 39.60 18.91 23.80
N GLN A 408 40.59 19.82 23.73
CA GLN A 408 40.41 21.23 23.40
C GLN A 408 40.36 21.48 21.88
N SER A 409 40.53 20.45 21.04
CA SER A 409 40.56 20.59 19.58
C SER A 409 39.14 20.73 18.98
N PRO A 410 38.84 21.78 18.20
CA PRO A 410 37.54 21.94 17.54
C PRO A 410 37.15 20.77 16.62
N ILE A 411 38.13 20.10 16.01
CA ILE A 411 37.88 18.95 15.13
C ILE A 411 37.38 17.72 15.91
N PHE A 412 37.90 17.52 17.13
CA PHE A 412 37.46 16.45 18.04
C PHE A 412 36.02 16.71 18.50
N GLY A 413 35.72 17.96 18.89
CA GLY A 413 34.37 18.38 19.26
C GLY A 413 33.36 18.22 18.12
N PHE A 414 33.72 18.67 16.91
CA PHE A 414 32.89 18.54 15.71
C PHE A 414 32.54 17.07 15.43
N HIS A 415 33.53 16.17 15.30
CA HIS A 415 33.24 14.77 14.98
C HIS A 415 32.55 14.00 16.12
N THR A 416 32.81 14.37 17.38
CA THR A 416 32.08 13.82 18.54
C THR A 416 30.60 14.22 18.51
N ALA A 417 30.31 15.51 18.27
CA ALA A 417 28.95 16.00 18.10
C ALA A 417 28.25 15.37 16.88
N LEU A 418 28.95 15.26 15.74
CA LEU A 418 28.45 14.61 14.53
C LEU A 418 28.07 13.16 14.78
N LEU A 419 28.90 12.41 15.51
CA LEU A 419 28.62 11.03 15.92
C LEU A 419 27.41 10.94 16.84
N ILE A 420 27.33 11.76 17.88
CA ILE A 420 26.24 11.76 18.87
C ILE A 420 24.90 12.12 18.20
N PHE A 421 24.84 13.21 17.44
CA PHE A 421 23.60 13.62 16.77
C PHE A 421 23.16 12.58 15.73
N SER A 422 24.11 11.99 14.98
CA SER A 422 23.81 10.90 14.05
C SER A 422 23.28 9.66 14.77
N LEU A 423 23.87 9.26 15.91
CA LEU A 423 23.40 8.14 16.74
C LEU A 423 22.00 8.37 17.30
N ILE A 424 21.69 9.58 17.79
CA ILE A 424 20.36 9.92 18.32
C ILE A 424 19.31 9.81 17.22
N VAL A 425 19.53 10.47 16.08
CA VAL A 425 18.57 10.46 14.95
C VAL A 425 18.43 9.06 14.37
N LEU A 426 19.54 8.32 14.22
CA LEU A 426 19.51 6.93 13.77
C LEU A 426 18.78 6.02 14.76
N GLY A 427 18.97 6.21 16.07
CA GLY A 427 18.26 5.49 17.11
C GLY A 427 16.74 5.64 17.01
N VAL A 428 16.25 6.84 16.68
CA VAL A 428 14.83 7.12 16.45
C VAL A 428 14.34 6.51 15.13
N VAL A 429 15.02 6.80 14.02
CA VAL A 429 14.54 6.45 12.67
C VAL A 429 14.74 4.98 12.32
N ALA A 430 15.82 4.36 12.81
CA ALA A 430 16.16 2.97 12.51
C ALA A 430 15.58 1.96 13.51
N PHE A 431 14.96 2.39 14.62
CA PHE A 431 14.53 1.54 15.75
C PHE A 431 13.85 0.22 15.33
N ARG A 432 12.89 0.29 14.40
CA ARG A 432 12.14 -0.88 13.92
C ARG A 432 12.82 -1.65 12.77
N ARG A 433 13.74 -1.03 12.03
CA ARG A 433 14.36 -1.58 10.80
C ARG A 433 15.87 -1.27 10.70
N PRO A 434 16.70 -1.65 11.70
CA PRO A 434 18.12 -1.29 11.75
C PRO A 434 18.95 -1.76 10.54
N TRP A 435 18.57 -2.88 9.91
CA TRP A 435 19.24 -3.41 8.72
C TRP A 435 19.12 -2.49 7.49
N GLN A 436 18.03 -1.74 7.35
CA GLN A 436 17.86 -0.79 6.23
C GLN A 436 18.91 0.33 6.27
N PHE A 437 19.44 0.63 7.46
CA PHE A 437 20.50 1.60 7.71
C PHE A 437 21.89 0.94 7.87
N GLY A 438 22.03 -0.35 7.56
CA GLY A 438 23.32 -1.04 7.56
C GLY A 438 23.81 -1.48 8.94
N ILE A 439 22.96 -1.39 9.96
CA ILE A 439 23.25 -1.87 11.33
C ILE A 439 23.06 -3.40 11.35
N MET A 440 23.96 -4.11 10.69
CA MET A 440 24.02 -5.57 10.64
C MET A 440 25.42 -6.05 10.26
N LEU A 441 25.71 -7.34 10.47
CA LEU A 441 26.94 -7.97 9.99
C LEU A 441 26.98 -8.00 8.44
N PRO A 442 28.15 -7.84 7.82
CA PRO A 442 28.29 -7.80 6.36
C PRO A 442 27.91 -9.11 5.68
N ALA A 443 27.18 -8.99 4.57
CA ALA A 443 26.84 -10.07 3.65
C ALA A 443 27.82 -10.13 2.48
N GLY A 444 27.98 -11.33 1.89
CA GLY A 444 28.85 -11.56 0.73
C GLY A 444 30.34 -11.29 1.00
N LYS A 445 31.15 -11.44 -0.06
CA LYS A 445 32.59 -11.13 -0.06
C LYS A 445 33.03 -10.18 -1.17
N ASP A 446 32.14 -9.86 -2.11
CA ASP A 446 32.47 -9.10 -3.32
C ASP A 446 32.91 -7.65 -3.06
N TRP A 447 32.49 -7.06 -1.94
CA TRP A 447 32.90 -5.72 -1.52
C TRP A 447 34.43 -5.62 -1.26
N TRP A 448 35.13 -6.74 -1.01
CA TRP A 448 36.61 -6.75 -0.92
C TRP A 448 37.30 -6.28 -2.21
N ARG A 449 36.65 -6.41 -3.37
CA ARG A 449 37.21 -5.94 -4.66
C ARG A 449 37.39 -4.42 -4.71
N LEU A 450 36.74 -3.68 -3.80
CA LEU A 450 36.86 -2.22 -3.66
C LEU A 450 37.95 -1.78 -2.66
N LEU A 451 38.71 -2.71 -2.05
CA LEU A 451 39.80 -2.34 -1.14
C LEU A 451 40.93 -1.56 -1.83
N PRO A 452 41.43 -1.95 -3.03
CA PRO A 452 42.46 -1.19 -3.72
C PRO A 452 42.03 0.25 -4.03
N PHE A 453 40.73 0.46 -4.29
CA PHE A 453 40.17 1.78 -4.53
C PHE A 453 40.25 2.69 -3.29
N ALA A 454 39.95 2.16 -2.10
CA ALA A 454 40.10 2.90 -0.84
C ALA A 454 41.56 3.29 -0.57
N ILE A 455 42.51 2.38 -0.83
CA ILE A 455 43.96 2.62 -0.71
C ILE A 455 44.40 3.73 -1.68
N VAL A 456 43.97 3.68 -2.95
CA VAL A 456 44.26 4.73 -3.95
C VAL A 456 43.70 6.09 -3.53
N CYS A 457 42.51 6.14 -2.93
CA CYS A 457 41.99 7.41 -2.36
C CYS A 457 42.88 7.94 -1.23
N GLY A 458 43.45 7.06 -0.39
CA GLY A 458 44.41 7.45 0.64
C GLY A 458 45.71 8.07 0.10
N PHE A 459 46.20 7.60 -1.05
CA PHE A 459 47.38 8.16 -1.70
C PHE A 459 47.17 9.57 -2.33
N THR A 460 45.98 10.16 -2.26
CA THR A 460 45.76 11.55 -2.69
C THR A 460 46.30 12.60 -1.71
N GLY A 461 46.41 12.24 -0.42
CA GLY A 461 46.71 13.17 0.67
C GLY A 461 45.53 14.09 1.05
N ASP A 462 44.39 13.98 0.38
CA ASP A 462 43.23 14.87 0.53
C ASP A 462 42.11 14.25 1.39
N LEU A 463 42.46 13.42 2.38
CA LEU A 463 41.51 12.89 3.36
C LEU A 463 41.58 13.69 4.67
N LEU A 464 40.45 13.69 5.41
CA LEU A 464 40.42 14.27 6.76
C LEU A 464 41.31 13.47 7.70
N VAL A 465 42.37 14.14 8.20
CA VAL A 465 43.29 13.63 9.22
C VAL A 465 43.39 14.63 10.37
N PRO A 466 43.73 14.19 11.60
CA PRO A 466 44.06 15.10 12.70
C PRO A 466 45.26 16.01 12.36
N ASP A 467 45.31 17.19 12.97
CA ASP A 467 46.46 18.10 12.90
C ASP A 467 47.74 17.38 13.40
N THR A 468 48.88 17.66 12.77
CA THR A 468 50.21 17.18 13.16
C THR A 468 50.54 17.48 14.62
N ARG A 469 50.00 18.57 15.19
CA ARG A 469 50.09 18.91 16.62
C ARG A 469 49.45 17.87 17.53
N VAL A 470 48.38 17.22 17.10
CA VAL A 470 47.71 16.16 17.87
C VAL A 470 48.56 14.89 17.85
N PHE A 471 49.13 14.53 16.69
CA PHE A 471 50.10 13.43 16.58
C PHE A 471 51.36 13.65 17.42
N ALA A 472 51.86 14.89 17.50
CA ALA A 472 53.02 15.23 18.32
C ALA A 472 52.72 15.22 19.83
N ALA A 473 51.46 15.48 20.24
CA ALA A 473 51.06 15.50 21.65
C ALA A 473 50.70 14.11 22.18
N ASP A 474 49.91 13.33 21.43
CA ASP A 474 49.55 11.95 21.77
C ASP A 474 49.28 11.14 20.48
N PRO A 475 50.25 10.33 20.02
CA PRO A 475 50.08 9.50 18.83
C PRO A 475 48.91 8.51 18.94
N VAL A 476 48.64 7.95 20.13
CA VAL A 476 47.61 6.92 20.31
C VAL A 476 46.22 7.54 20.17
N VAL A 477 46.01 8.72 20.76
CA VAL A 477 44.77 9.47 20.60
C VAL A 477 44.62 9.99 19.17
N ALA A 478 45.69 10.49 18.55
CA ALA A 478 45.67 10.91 17.15
C ALA A 478 45.25 9.78 16.19
N TRP A 479 45.85 8.59 16.32
CA TRP A 479 45.45 7.39 15.58
C TRP A 479 44.00 6.97 15.88
N THR A 480 43.55 7.10 17.13
CA THR A 480 42.15 6.80 17.51
C THR A 480 41.17 7.78 16.83
N ILE A 481 41.49 9.07 16.78
CA ILE A 481 40.67 10.07 16.08
C ILE A 481 40.66 9.79 14.57
N ALA A 482 41.82 9.50 13.98
CA ALA A 482 42.00 9.25 12.56
C ALA A 482 41.29 7.98 12.07
N LEU A 483 41.34 6.87 12.82
CA LEU A 483 40.82 5.57 12.37
C LEU A 483 39.41 5.26 12.88
N VAL A 484 39.04 5.80 14.05
CA VAL A 484 37.73 5.53 14.67
C VAL A 484 36.82 6.73 14.54
N LEU A 485 37.14 7.87 15.18
CA LEU A 485 36.18 8.98 15.33
C LEU A 485 35.79 9.64 14.00
N ILE A 486 36.77 10.04 13.18
CA ILE A 486 36.51 10.70 11.89
C ILE A 486 35.78 9.74 10.94
N PRO A 487 36.27 8.51 10.66
CA PRO A 487 35.59 7.60 9.75
C PRO A 487 34.21 7.16 10.24
N LEU A 488 34.06 6.82 11.53
CA LEU A 488 32.79 6.32 12.06
C LEU A 488 31.71 7.41 12.06
N SER A 489 32.03 8.64 12.45
CA SER A 489 31.06 9.74 12.46
C SER A 489 30.54 10.08 11.05
N LEU A 490 31.43 10.11 10.06
CA LEU A 490 31.09 10.38 8.67
C LEU A 490 30.33 9.21 8.02
N GLU A 491 30.78 7.97 8.19
CA GLU A 491 30.08 6.82 7.61
C GLU A 491 28.70 6.61 8.26
N LEU A 492 28.57 6.77 9.59
CA LEU A 492 27.29 6.64 10.27
C LEU A 492 26.26 7.66 9.75
N LEU A 493 26.68 8.91 9.50
CA LEU A 493 25.82 9.91 8.89
C LEU A 493 25.48 9.54 7.44
N PHE A 494 26.49 9.39 6.57
CA PHE A 494 26.23 9.32 5.12
C PHE A 494 25.81 7.94 4.62
N ARG A 495 26.42 6.86 5.13
CA ARG A 495 26.21 5.46 4.67
C ARG A 495 25.28 4.69 5.62
N GLY A 496 25.14 5.15 6.86
CA GLY A 496 24.08 4.74 7.78
C GLY A 496 22.78 5.49 7.50
N LEU A 497 22.64 6.69 8.06
CA LEU A 497 21.40 7.47 8.09
C LEU A 497 20.93 7.92 6.70
N ILE A 498 21.74 8.73 5.99
CA ILE A 498 21.34 9.40 4.75
C ILE A 498 21.10 8.41 3.61
N HIS A 499 22.04 7.49 3.37
CA HIS A 499 21.86 6.40 2.41
C HIS A 499 20.64 5.53 2.76
N GLY A 500 20.49 5.12 4.02
CA GLY A 500 19.37 4.30 4.48
C GLY A 500 18.00 4.97 4.25
N MET A 501 17.88 6.29 4.49
CA MET A 501 16.66 7.05 4.21
C MET A 501 16.29 7.06 2.72
N MET A 502 17.27 7.09 1.82
CA MET A 502 17.03 7.06 0.36
C MET A 502 16.78 5.64 -0.15
N ALA A 503 17.49 4.64 0.39
CA ALA A 503 17.30 3.22 0.09
C ALA A 503 15.88 2.72 0.44
N GLN A 504 15.15 3.41 1.32
CA GLN A 504 13.74 3.13 1.58
C GLN A 504 12.82 3.25 0.36
N LEU A 505 13.22 3.92 -0.74
CA LEU A 505 12.38 4.11 -1.93
C LEU A 505 13.05 3.76 -3.27
N ALA A 506 14.38 3.62 -3.29
CA ALA A 506 15.15 3.32 -4.50
C ALA A 506 15.70 1.88 -4.47
N SER A 507 16.00 1.32 -5.64
CA SER A 507 16.81 0.10 -5.72
C SER A 507 18.25 0.40 -5.36
N ILE A 508 18.80 -0.41 -4.46
CA ILE A 508 20.21 -0.50 -4.12
C ILE A 508 20.80 -1.77 -4.73
N GLN A 509 22.12 -1.86 -4.85
CA GLN A 509 22.78 -3.13 -5.15
C GLN A 509 22.64 -4.09 -3.97
N ASP A 510 22.63 -5.39 -4.27
CA ASP A 510 22.84 -6.46 -3.30
C ASP A 510 24.18 -7.17 -3.60
N CYS A 511 24.53 -8.25 -2.90
CA CYS A 511 25.80 -8.95 -3.15
C CYS A 511 25.84 -9.89 -4.37
N GLU A 512 24.70 -10.19 -5.01
CA GLU A 512 24.58 -11.11 -6.16
C GLU A 512 24.26 -10.37 -7.48
N SER A 513 23.73 -9.15 -7.38
CA SER A 513 23.28 -8.32 -8.50
C SER A 513 24.41 -7.85 -9.41
N ARG A 514 24.03 -7.33 -10.58
CA ARG A 514 24.95 -6.55 -11.43
C ARG A 514 25.39 -5.28 -10.70
N TRP A 515 26.57 -4.78 -11.05
CA TRP A 515 27.14 -3.57 -10.47
C TRP A 515 26.56 -2.33 -11.17
N PHE A 516 26.05 -1.37 -10.40
CA PHE A 516 25.49 -0.11 -10.91
C PHE A 516 25.55 0.98 -9.85
N PHE A 517 25.55 2.25 -10.25
CA PHE A 517 25.43 3.36 -9.28
C PHE A 517 23.96 3.60 -8.94
N SER A 518 23.59 3.35 -7.68
CA SER A 518 22.24 3.62 -7.19
C SER A 518 22.03 5.12 -6.91
N GLY A 519 20.77 5.57 -6.97
CA GLY A 519 20.38 6.91 -6.51
C GLY A 519 20.81 7.22 -5.06
N PRO A 520 20.59 6.32 -4.08
CA PRO A 520 21.08 6.48 -2.71
C PRO A 520 22.60 6.63 -2.60
N THR A 521 23.39 5.87 -3.38
CA THR A 521 24.86 5.96 -3.40
C THR A 521 25.32 7.29 -4.00
N ILE A 522 24.75 7.72 -5.12
CA ILE A 522 25.08 9.03 -5.72
C ILE A 522 24.70 10.17 -4.75
N GLY A 523 23.46 10.15 -4.24
CA GLY A 523 22.94 11.19 -3.36
C GLY A 523 23.72 11.34 -2.05
N SER A 524 24.07 10.23 -1.39
CA SER A 524 24.84 10.29 -0.14
C SER A 524 26.28 10.73 -0.37
N SER A 525 26.86 10.40 -1.53
CA SER A 525 28.22 10.80 -1.91
C SER A 525 28.32 12.29 -2.23
N LEU A 526 27.31 12.85 -2.90
CA LEU A 526 27.22 14.31 -3.14
C LEU A 526 27.07 15.09 -1.83
N LEU A 527 26.21 14.63 -0.91
CA LEU A 527 26.02 15.27 0.40
C LEU A 527 27.26 15.14 1.29
N TYR A 528 27.93 13.98 1.26
CA TYR A 528 29.24 13.78 1.90
C TYR A 528 30.27 14.77 1.36
N ALA A 529 30.46 14.84 0.05
CA ALA A 529 31.47 15.71 -0.57
C ALA A 529 31.19 17.21 -0.37
N ALA A 530 29.92 17.62 -0.34
CA ALA A 530 29.51 18.97 0.03
C ALA A 530 29.85 19.26 1.50
N THR A 531 29.64 18.31 2.40
CA THR A 531 30.00 18.43 3.82
C THR A 531 31.51 18.52 4.01
N ILE A 532 32.31 17.71 3.31
CA ILE A 532 33.78 17.80 3.36
C ILE A 532 34.27 19.17 2.87
N GLY A 533 33.79 19.64 1.71
CA GLY A 533 34.17 20.96 1.18
C GLY A 533 33.77 22.12 2.11
N PHE A 534 32.57 22.04 2.70
CA PHE A 534 32.08 23.05 3.64
C PHE A 534 32.83 23.03 4.97
N GLN A 535 33.14 21.84 5.52
CA GLN A 535 33.95 21.67 6.72
C GLN A 535 35.35 22.26 6.54
N MET A 536 36.00 22.00 5.40
CA MET A 536 37.32 22.55 5.09
C MET A 536 37.32 24.07 5.01
N ALA A 537 36.28 24.69 4.42
CA ALA A 537 36.17 26.14 4.41
C ALA A 537 35.91 26.70 5.83
N MET A 538 34.92 26.17 6.55
CA MET A 538 34.43 26.76 7.81
C MET A 538 35.28 26.47 9.05
N LEU A 539 36.15 25.46 9.01
CA LEU A 539 37.12 25.17 10.08
C LEU A 539 38.55 25.64 9.76
N SER A 540 38.75 26.33 8.63
CA SER A 540 40.03 26.97 8.30
C SER A 540 40.22 28.28 9.10
N GLY A 541 41.48 28.67 9.29
CA GLY A 541 41.82 29.94 9.96
C GLY A 541 41.45 31.20 9.17
N ASP A 542 41.25 31.08 7.86
CA ASP A 542 40.67 32.11 6.99
C ASP A 542 39.68 31.45 6.02
N PRO A 543 38.37 31.41 6.37
CA PRO A 543 37.34 30.80 5.53
C PRO A 543 37.19 31.46 4.16
N MET A 544 37.44 32.77 4.03
CA MET A 544 37.26 33.49 2.77
C MET A 544 38.42 33.24 1.81
N ALA A 545 39.67 33.27 2.29
CA ALA A 545 40.82 32.89 1.48
C ALA A 545 40.76 31.42 1.05
N THR A 546 40.35 30.52 1.96
CA THR A 546 40.23 29.08 1.68
C THR A 546 39.15 28.79 0.64
N LEU A 547 38.02 29.52 0.66
CA LEU A 547 36.96 29.35 -0.35
C LEU A 547 37.42 29.71 -1.77
N ILE A 548 38.36 30.66 -1.89
CA ILE A 548 38.86 31.17 -3.17
C ILE A 548 40.08 30.37 -3.68
N SER A 549 40.81 29.67 -2.81
CA SER A 549 42.10 29.04 -3.13
C SER A 549 42.05 27.80 -4.05
N GLY A 550 40.87 27.39 -4.53
CA GLY A 550 40.68 26.16 -5.33
C GLY A 550 40.85 24.85 -4.53
N THR A 551 41.50 24.90 -3.37
CA THR A 551 41.68 23.79 -2.43
C THR A 551 40.38 23.04 -2.12
N PRO A 552 39.23 23.69 -1.83
CA PRO A 552 37.98 22.98 -1.56
C PRO A 552 37.51 22.10 -2.72
N ILE A 553 37.77 22.51 -3.98
CA ILE A 553 37.39 21.74 -5.16
C ILE A 553 38.16 20.41 -5.20
N LYS A 554 39.46 20.43 -4.86
CA LYS A 554 40.30 19.21 -4.78
C LYS A 554 39.73 18.21 -3.78
N TYR A 555 39.48 18.68 -2.54
CA TYR A 555 38.88 17.86 -1.47
C TYR A 555 37.48 17.35 -1.84
N THR A 556 36.62 18.19 -2.44
CA THR A 556 35.28 17.77 -2.87
C THR A 556 35.35 16.71 -3.98
N VAL A 557 36.26 16.81 -4.96
CA VAL A 557 36.41 15.78 -6.01
C VAL A 557 36.85 14.44 -5.42
N VAL A 558 37.86 14.44 -4.53
CA VAL A 558 38.30 13.21 -3.84
C VAL A 558 37.18 12.64 -2.97
N ALA A 559 36.42 13.48 -2.27
CA ALA A 559 35.30 13.06 -1.46
C ALA A 559 34.12 12.49 -2.27
N VAL A 560 33.83 13.00 -3.48
CA VAL A 560 32.84 12.38 -4.39
C VAL A 560 33.31 10.98 -4.79
N ILE A 561 34.56 10.86 -5.24
CA ILE A 561 35.14 9.59 -5.72
C ILE A 561 35.13 8.56 -4.59
N PHE A 562 35.79 8.86 -3.47
CA PHE A 562 35.81 7.99 -2.29
C PHE A 562 34.39 7.64 -1.84
N GLY A 563 33.51 8.65 -1.81
CA GLY A 563 32.15 8.52 -1.32
C GLY A 563 31.30 7.54 -2.13
N LEU A 564 31.44 7.54 -3.46
CA LEU A 564 30.76 6.60 -4.35
C LEU A 564 31.22 5.17 -4.06
N GLY A 565 32.53 4.95 -3.89
CA GLY A 565 33.08 3.65 -3.50
C GLY A 565 32.54 3.17 -2.15
N ALA A 566 32.55 4.04 -1.13
CA ALA A 566 31.98 3.75 0.19
C ALA A 566 30.49 3.41 0.14
N GLY A 567 29.71 4.11 -0.71
CA GLY A 567 28.30 3.78 -0.98
C GLY A 567 28.12 2.40 -1.62
N MET A 568 28.93 2.05 -2.63
CA MET A 568 28.91 0.72 -3.24
C MET A 568 29.31 -0.39 -2.25
N ILE A 569 30.32 -0.15 -1.40
CA ILE A 569 30.73 -1.08 -0.33
C ILE A 569 29.58 -1.30 0.65
N ARG A 570 28.92 -0.22 1.08
CA ARG A 570 27.75 -0.24 1.98
C ARG A 570 26.57 -1.03 1.40
N GLU A 571 26.34 -0.95 0.09
CA GLU A 571 25.31 -1.72 -0.61
C GLU A 571 25.71 -3.19 -0.78
N ARG A 572 26.84 -3.48 -1.44
CA ARG A 572 27.34 -4.85 -1.70
C ARG A 572 27.54 -5.67 -0.43
N SER A 573 27.79 -5.03 0.72
CA SER A 573 27.90 -5.70 2.02
C SER A 573 26.63 -5.66 2.88
N HIS A 574 25.62 -4.88 2.50
CA HIS A 574 24.42 -4.58 3.30
C HIS A 574 24.73 -3.99 4.70
N SER A 575 25.99 -3.59 4.97
CA SER A 575 26.49 -3.23 6.29
C SER A 575 27.27 -1.92 6.27
N LEU A 576 27.20 -1.17 7.36
CA LEU A 576 28.04 -0.01 7.59
C LEU A 576 29.52 -0.39 7.84
N LEU A 577 29.77 -1.57 8.42
CA LEU A 577 31.09 -1.93 8.95
C LEU A 577 32.19 -1.95 7.87
N PRO A 578 31.99 -2.50 6.66
CA PRO A 578 33.04 -2.46 5.63
C PRO A 578 33.30 -1.05 5.08
N ALA A 579 32.28 -0.18 5.03
CA ALA A 579 32.46 1.20 4.60
C ALA A 579 33.32 1.98 5.61
N TRP A 580 33.05 1.82 6.92
CA TRP A 580 33.89 2.34 8.00
C TRP A 580 35.32 1.80 7.94
N LEU A 581 35.50 0.47 7.80
CA LEU A 581 36.83 -0.15 7.73
C LEU A 581 37.65 0.36 6.53
N PHE A 582 37.02 0.57 5.37
CA PHE A 582 37.72 1.03 4.16
C PHE A 582 38.01 2.54 4.23
N HIS A 583 37.16 3.32 4.89
CA HIS A 583 37.44 4.72 5.23
C HIS A 583 38.65 4.81 6.18
N ALA A 584 38.67 3.99 7.24
CA ALA A 584 39.83 3.90 8.15
C ALA A 584 41.11 3.46 7.42
N ALA A 585 41.04 2.50 6.50
CA ALA A 585 42.19 2.07 5.69
C ALA A 585 42.70 3.16 4.72
N ALA A 586 41.79 3.94 4.12
CA ALA A 586 42.15 5.07 3.28
C ALA A 586 42.86 6.17 4.11
N VAL A 587 42.32 6.50 5.29
CA VAL A 587 42.94 7.46 6.23
C VAL A 587 44.29 6.95 6.73
N ALA A 588 44.41 5.67 7.10
CA ALA A 588 45.69 5.07 7.49
C ALA A 588 46.74 5.18 6.38
N THR A 589 46.35 4.94 5.13
CA THR A 589 47.23 5.09 3.97
C THR A 589 47.70 6.55 3.82
N SER A 590 46.80 7.53 3.98
CA SER A 590 47.13 8.95 3.93
C SER A 590 48.08 9.38 5.06
N VAL A 591 47.86 8.90 6.29
CA VAL A 591 48.75 9.20 7.44
C VAL A 591 50.12 8.53 7.29
N ILE A 592 50.19 7.31 6.77
CA ILE A 592 51.47 6.62 6.54
C ILE A 592 52.26 7.26 5.39
N ALA A 593 51.58 7.74 4.34
CA ALA A 593 52.24 8.31 3.16
C ALA A 593 52.62 9.79 3.32
N PHE A 594 51.84 10.57 4.09
CA PHE A 594 51.97 12.04 4.17
C PHE A 594 51.89 12.62 5.59
N GLY A 595 51.73 11.78 6.62
CA GLY A 595 51.64 12.23 8.01
C GLY A 595 52.98 12.75 8.57
N PRO A 596 52.95 13.31 9.79
CA PRO A 596 54.16 13.75 10.47
C PRO A 596 55.06 12.55 10.79
N SER A 597 56.35 12.68 10.44
CA SER A 597 57.42 11.72 10.68
C SER A 597 57.95 11.75 12.11
#